data_AF-A0A3D1HZU1-F1
#
_entry.id   AF-A0A3D1HZU1-F1
#
_cell.length_a   1.000
_cell.length_b   1.000
_cell.length_c   1.000
_cell.angle_alpha   90.00
_cell.angle_beta   90.00
_cell.angle_gamma   90.00
#
_symmetry.space_group_name_H-M   'P 1'
#
loop_
_entity.id
_entity.type
_entity.pdbx_description
1 polymer ?
#
loop_
_entity_poly.entity_id
_entity_poly.type
_entity_poly.pdbx_seq_one_letter_code
_entity_poly.pdbx_strand_id
1 'polypeptide(L)'
;FLNALGLDVDVEFIAPGEGYSQSDSSGSAAGSSEIDGSTRASNYFENTFDTFVVGASNKFAHAAAQAVAANPGKAYNPLFI
;
A
#
# COMPACT_ATOMS: atom_id res chain seq x y z
N PHE A 1 23.75 6.45 22.14
CA PHE A 1 24.16 5.30 21.32
C PHE A 1 24.35 5.75 19.86
N LEU A 2 25.17 6.80 19.66
CA LEU A 2 25.63 7.18 18.32
C LEU A 2 26.65 6.14 17.84
N ASN A 3 26.66 5.88 16.53
CA ASN A 3 27.70 5.17 15.79
C ASN A 3 27.64 3.62 15.71
N ALA A 4 26.62 3.10 15.02
CA ALA A 4 26.73 1.78 14.37
C ALA A 4 26.69 1.85 12.83
N LEU A 5 26.24 2.96 12.21
CA LEU A 5 25.96 3.02 10.76
C LEU A 5 26.68 4.17 10.02
N GLY A 6 27.51 4.97 10.68
CA GLY A 6 28.32 6.02 10.04
C GLY A 6 27.52 7.18 9.43
N LEU A 7 26.23 7.29 9.76
CA LEU A 7 25.34 8.39 9.38
C LEU A 7 24.69 8.94 10.65
N ASP A 8 24.64 10.27 10.75
CA ASP A 8 23.96 10.95 11.84
C ASP A 8 22.45 10.74 11.66
N VAL A 9 21.80 10.11 12.64
CA VAL A 9 20.36 9.82 12.59
C VAL A 9 19.70 10.43 13.82
N ASP A 10 18.74 11.32 13.56
CA ASP A 10 17.84 11.85 14.58
C ASP A 10 16.72 10.85 14.84
N VAL A 11 16.55 10.48 16.11
CA VAL A 11 15.49 9.56 16.56
C VAL A 11 14.38 10.38 17.19
N GLU A 12 13.21 10.41 16.54
CA GLU A 12 12.00 11.04 17.06
C GLU A 12 11.04 9.98 17.63
N PHE A 13 10.59 10.18 18.86
CA PHE A 13 9.62 9.30 19.52
C PHE A 13 8.21 9.88 19.38
N ILE A 14 7.32 9.16 18.70
CA ILE A 14 5.93 9.57 18.48
C ILE A 14 5.03 8.87 19.50
N ALA A 15 4.27 9.65 20.28
CA ALA A 15 3.27 9.13 21.21
C ALA A 15 1.99 8.71 20.47
N PRO A 16 1.28 7.66 20.91
CA PRO A 16 0.02 7.26 20.29
C PRO A 16 -1.05 8.34 20.51
N GLY A 17 -1.37 9.09 19.46
CA GLY A 17 -2.33 10.20 19.47
C GLY A 17 -1.85 11.44 18.71
N GLU A 18 -0.54 11.57 18.49
CA GLU A 18 0.03 12.60 17.62
C GLU A 18 0.38 11.94 16.28
N GLY A 19 -0.43 12.20 15.26
CA GLY A 19 -0.18 11.70 13.91
C GLY A 19 1.12 12.27 13.36
N TYR A 20 1.88 11.42 12.65
CA TYR A 20 3.03 11.84 11.85
C TYR A 20 2.58 12.92 10.85
N SER A 21 3.06 14.15 11.03
CA SER A 21 2.86 15.21 10.02
C SER A 21 3.93 15.03 8.97
N GLN A 22 3.59 14.27 7.94
CA GLN A 22 4.46 13.95 6.82
C GLN A 22 4.83 15.25 6.08
N SER A 23 6.06 15.73 6.28
CA SER A 23 6.66 16.81 5.50
C SER A 23 7.24 16.21 4.22
N ASP A 24 6.39 16.00 3.22
CA ASP A 24 6.79 15.52 1.90
C ASP A 24 7.58 16.60 1.13
N SER A 25 8.91 16.52 1.21
CA SER A 25 9.81 17.17 0.27
C SER A 25 10.04 16.27 -0.95
N SER A 26 9.24 16.55 -1.99
CA SER A 26 9.58 16.49 -3.42
C SER A 26 10.64 15.48 -3.88
N GLY A 27 10.17 14.34 -4.38
CA GLY A 27 10.90 13.45 -5.30
C GLY A 27 9.95 12.97 -6.40
N SER A 28 9.83 13.76 -7.46
CA SER A 28 8.94 13.53 -8.62
C SER A 28 9.27 12.26 -9.39
N ALA A 29 8.27 11.43 -9.69
CA ALA A 29 8.14 10.76 -10.99
C ALA A 29 6.71 10.25 -11.26
N ALA A 30 6.12 10.85 -12.31
CA ALA A 30 5.14 10.27 -13.23
C ALA A 30 3.68 10.09 -12.78
N GLY A 31 2.89 11.13 -13.10
CA GLY A 31 1.65 10.92 -13.86
C GLY A 31 0.37 10.75 -13.05
N SER A 32 -0.12 11.84 -12.45
CA SER A 32 -1.55 12.02 -12.23
C SER A 32 -2.23 12.14 -13.61
N SER A 33 -2.49 11.00 -14.25
CA SER A 33 -3.50 10.94 -15.29
C SER A 33 -4.83 11.08 -14.58
N GLU A 34 -5.53 12.18 -14.84
CA GLU A 34 -6.93 12.34 -14.44
C GLU A 34 -7.70 11.16 -15.04
N ILE A 35 -8.02 10.20 -14.18
CA ILE A 35 -8.68 8.97 -14.56
C ILE A 35 -10.14 9.35 -14.79
N ASP A 36 -10.47 9.61 -16.05
CA ASP A 36 -11.82 9.85 -16.55
C ASP A 36 -12.84 8.95 -15.83
N GLY A 37 -13.66 9.57 -14.98
CA GLY A 37 -14.56 8.86 -14.07
C GLY A 37 -15.61 7.99 -14.77
N SER A 38 -15.79 8.16 -16.08
CA SER A 38 -16.70 7.39 -16.91
C SER A 38 -16.18 5.97 -17.21
N THR A 39 -14.86 5.81 -17.38
CA THR A 39 -14.22 4.52 -17.71
C THR A 39 -14.04 3.61 -16.48
N ARG A 40 -14.13 4.14 -15.25
CA ARG A 40 -13.92 3.33 -14.02
C ARG A 40 -15.14 2.50 -13.63
N ALA A 41 -16.34 2.93 -14.01
CA ALA A 41 -17.57 2.22 -13.70
C ALA A 41 -17.75 0.97 -14.58
N SER A 42 -17.29 1.01 -15.83
CA SER A 42 -17.34 -0.13 -16.75
C SER A 42 -16.44 -1.28 -16.31
N ASN A 43 -15.29 -0.97 -15.70
CA ASN A 43 -14.25 -1.94 -15.37
C ASN A 43 -14.46 -2.55 -13.96
N TYR A 44 -15.48 -2.11 -13.21
CA TYR A 44 -15.80 -2.67 -11.89
C TYR A 44 -16.14 -4.17 -11.98
N PHE A 45 -16.80 -4.59 -13.06
CA PHE A 45 -17.10 -6.00 -13.29
C PHE A 45 -15.86 -6.83 -13.67
N GLU A 46 -14.81 -6.19 -14.19
CA GLU A 46 -13.61 -6.89 -14.69
C GLU A 46 -12.54 -7.12 -13.62
N ASN A 47 -12.57 -6.36 -12.52
CA ASN A 47 -11.61 -6.45 -11.43
C ASN A 47 -12.09 -7.39 -10.31
N THR A 48 -12.34 -8.66 -10.65
CA THR A 48 -12.70 -9.71 -9.68
C THR A 48 -11.52 -10.66 -9.44
N PHE A 49 -11.50 -11.36 -8.30
CA PHE A 49 -10.46 -12.36 -8.03
C PHE A 49 -10.43 -13.49 -9.07
N ASP A 50 -11.58 -13.80 -9.67
CA ASP A 50 -11.76 -14.89 -10.63
C ASP A 50 -11.10 -14.61 -11.99
N THR A 51 -11.07 -13.33 -12.41
CA THR A 51 -10.47 -12.90 -13.67
C THR A 51 -8.96 -12.63 -13.57
N PHE A 52 -8.40 -12.65 -12.35
CA PHE A 52 -6.99 -12.38 -12.10
C PHE A 52 -6.14 -13.65 -12.26
N VAL A 53 -5.18 -13.62 -13.20
CA VAL A 53 -4.30 -14.77 -13.47
C VAL A 53 -3.25 -14.93 -12.37
N VAL A 54 -3.25 -16.09 -11.71
CA VAL A 54 -2.31 -16.42 -10.62
C VAL A 54 -1.12 -17.24 -11.13
N GLY A 55 0.07 -16.89 -10.69
CA GLY A 55 1.35 -17.56 -10.95
C GLY A 55 2.32 -17.42 -9.77
N ALA A 56 3.53 -17.96 -9.91
CA ALA A 56 4.49 -18.04 -8.81
C ALA A 56 4.83 -16.67 -8.17
N SER A 57 4.90 -15.61 -8.99
CA SER A 57 5.27 -14.26 -8.55
C SER A 57 4.16 -13.50 -7.83
N ASN A 58 2.88 -13.84 -8.08
CA ASN A 58 1.74 -13.09 -7.53
C ASN A 58 0.87 -13.94 -6.58
N LYS A 59 1.13 -15.25 -6.44
CA LYS A 59 0.36 -16.16 -5.58
C LYS A 59 0.24 -15.67 -4.14
N PHE A 60 1.31 -15.06 -3.61
CA PHE A 60 1.33 -14.58 -2.24
C PHE A 60 0.44 -13.35 -2.06
N ALA A 61 0.57 -12.36 -2.95
CA ALA A 61 -0.27 -11.17 -2.97
C ALA A 61 -1.76 -11.54 -3.17
N HIS A 62 -2.07 -12.46 -4.09
CA HIS A 62 -3.43 -12.94 -4.33
C HIS A 62 -4.02 -13.62 -3.10
N ALA A 63 -3.28 -14.53 -2.45
CA ALA A 63 -3.74 -15.20 -1.23
C ALA A 63 -3.93 -14.22 -0.06
N ALA A 64 -3.03 -13.24 0.09
CA ALA A 64 -3.15 -12.21 1.12
C ALA A 64 -4.40 -11.35 0.89
N ALA A 65 -4.60 -10.85 -0.33
CA ALA A 65 -5.78 -10.07 -0.70
C ALA A 65 -7.08 -10.85 -0.49
N GLN A 66 -7.09 -12.15 -0.85
CA GLN A 66 -8.24 -13.03 -0.63
C GLN A 66 -8.53 -13.24 0.86
N ALA A 67 -7.51 -13.41 1.70
CA ALA A 67 -7.67 -13.58 3.14
C ALA A 67 -8.24 -12.31 3.81
N VAL A 68 -7.77 -11.13 3.41
CA VAL A 68 -8.29 -9.84 3.89
C VAL A 68 -9.73 -9.61 3.42
N ALA A 69 -10.04 -9.94 2.16
CA ALA A 69 -11.40 -9.83 1.63
C ALA A 69 -12.38 -10.79 2.34
N ALA A 70 -11.94 -11.99 2.70
CA ALA A 70 -12.76 -12.96 3.42
C ALA A 70 -12.98 -12.59 4.90
N ASN A 71 -11.98 -12.00 5.56
CA ASN A 71 -12.04 -11.61 6.97
C ASN A 71 -11.49 -10.19 7.18
N PRO A 72 -12.27 -9.14 6.86
CA PRO A 72 -11.79 -7.76 6.92
C PRO A 72 -11.38 -7.37 8.33
N GLY A 73 -10.24 -6.70 8.46
CA GLY A 73 -9.75 -6.15 9.73
C GLY A 73 -9.12 -7.14 10.70
N LYS A 74 -9.05 -8.45 10.38
CA LYS A 74 -8.43 -9.46 11.25
C LYS A 74 -7.07 -9.95 10.79
N ALA A 75 -6.90 -10.13 9.48
CA ALA A 75 -5.64 -10.60 8.90
C ALA A 75 -5.03 -9.49 8.05
N TYR A 76 -3.70 -9.32 8.15
CA TYR A 76 -2.88 -8.48 7.27
C TYR A 76 -3.48 -7.11 6.94
N ASN A 77 -3.88 -6.34 7.96
CA ASN A 77 -4.40 -4.98 7.79
C ASN A 77 -3.49 -3.98 8.53
N PRO A 78 -2.93 -2.96 7.86
CA PRO A 78 -3.09 -2.65 6.43
C PRO A 78 -2.41 -3.67 5.52
N LEU A 79 -3.09 -4.00 4.41
CA LEU A 79 -2.53 -4.76 3.31
C LEU A 79 -1.93 -3.77 2.31
N PHE A 80 -0.62 -3.87 2.10
CA PHE A 80 0.11 -3.09 1.10
C PHE A 80 0.75 -4.04 0.09
N ILE A 81 0.51 -3.80 -1.20
CA ILE A 81 0.96 -4.63 -2.34
C ILE A 81 1.62 -3.74 -3.36
#